data_AF-A0A1W9KNK2-F1
#
_entry.id   AF-A0A1W9KNK2-F1
#
_cell.length_a   1.000
_cell.length_b   1.000
_cell.length_c   1.000
_cell.angle_alpha   90.00
_cell.angle_beta   90.00
_cell.angle_gamma   90.00
#
_symmetry.space_group_name_H-M   'P 1'
#
loop_
_entity.id
_entity.type
_entity.pdbx_description
1 polymer ?
#
loop_
_entity_poly.entity_id
_entity_poly.type
_entity_poly.pdbx_seq_one_letter_code
_entity_poly.pdbx_strand_id
1 'polypeptide(L)'
;MEKLPNIIADRLQGMSFSVSNVELRPSRSAGGVMVNITLNKAANLNALFIAEQYLSQLVAKSAGQKGATFYWRYRPQATGGAA
;
A
#
# COMPACT_ATOMS: atom_id res chain seq x y z
N MET A 1 13.36 -4.83 -14.38
CA MET A 1 12.60 -3.73 -13.74
C MET A 1 11.67 -4.36 -12.72
N GLU A 2 11.87 -4.07 -11.43
CA GLU A 2 10.90 -4.48 -10.40
C GLU A 2 9.56 -3.80 -10.64
N LYS A 3 8.46 -4.55 -10.46
CA LYS A 3 7.11 -4.00 -10.61
C LYS A 3 6.85 -3.07 -9.42
N LEU A 4 6.31 -1.88 -9.68
CA LEU A 4 5.98 -0.87 -8.65
C LEU A 4 5.24 -1.43 -7.40
N PRO A 5 4.32 -2.40 -7.48
CA PRO A 5 3.73 -3.04 -6.29
C PRO A 5 4.76 -3.67 -5.33
N ASN A 6 5.82 -4.29 -5.86
CA ASN A 6 6.86 -4.91 -5.03
C ASN A 6 7.66 -3.84 -4.30
N ILE A 7 8.05 -2.77 -5.01
CA ILE A 7 8.77 -1.63 -4.41
C ILE A 7 7.93 -1.01 -3.29
N ILE A 8 6.62 -0.84 -3.49
CA ILE A 8 5.72 -0.34 -2.45
C ILE A 8 5.68 -1.30 -1.24
N ALA A 9 5.56 -2.60 -1.48
CA ALA A 9 5.55 -3.61 -0.43
C ALA A 9 6.85 -3.59 0.38
N ASP A 10 8.00 -3.53 -0.27
CA ASP A 10 9.33 -3.52 0.38
C ASP A 10 9.52 -2.25 1.22
N ARG A 11 9.07 -1.09 0.72
CA ARG A 11 9.12 0.17 1.49
C ARG A 11 8.24 0.11 2.73
N LEU A 12 7.03 -0.43 2.60
CA LEU A 12 6.12 -0.61 3.73
C LEU A 12 6.67 -1.60 4.76
N GLN A 13 7.32 -2.68 4.32
CA GLN A 13 8.00 -3.60 5.23
C GLN A 13 9.15 -2.91 5.97
N GLY A 14 9.95 -2.08 5.30
CA GLY A 14 10.98 -1.24 5.95
C GLY A 14 10.40 -0.24 6.97
N MET A 15 9.15 0.16 6.81
CA MET A 15 8.38 0.97 7.77
C MET A 15 7.65 0.14 8.82
N SER A 16 7.98 -1.16 8.96
CA SER A 16 7.38 -2.10 9.91
C SER A 16 5.90 -2.44 9.67
N PHE A 17 5.37 -2.23 8.47
CA PHE A 17 4.05 -2.74 8.11
C PHE A 17 4.12 -4.21 7.69
N SER A 18 3.18 -5.01 8.21
CA SER A 18 2.99 -6.38 7.74
C SER A 18 2.02 -6.38 6.55
N VAL A 19 2.55 -6.35 5.33
CA VAL A 19 1.79 -6.29 4.07
C VAL A 19 1.65 -7.69 3.46
N SER A 20 0.43 -8.09 3.08
CA SER A 20 0.18 -9.34 2.33
C SER A 20 -0.07 -9.15 0.85
N ASN A 21 -0.54 -7.97 0.43
CA ASN A 21 -0.81 -7.70 -0.97
C ASN A 21 -0.75 -6.21 -1.28
N VAL A 22 -0.28 -5.88 -2.48
CA VAL A 22 -0.33 -4.53 -3.07
C VAL A 22 -0.84 -4.65 -4.50
N GLU A 23 -1.93 -3.96 -4.81
CA GLU A 23 -2.51 -3.89 -6.15
C GLU A 23 -2.57 -2.45 -6.64
N LEU A 24 -2.17 -2.25 -7.90
CA LEU A 24 -2.31 -0.98 -8.59
C LEU A 24 -3.43 -1.07 -9.62
N ARG A 25 -4.35 -0.12 -9.59
CA ARG A 25 -5.43 -0.01 -10.58
C ARG A 25 -5.49 1.40 -11.15
N PRO A 26 -5.84 1.58 -12.43
CA PRO A 26 -6.14 2.91 -12.96
C PRO A 26 -7.33 3.51 -12.20
N SER A 27 -7.19 4.73 -11.69
CA SER A 27 -8.29 5.47 -11.12
C SER A 27 -9.10 6.13 -12.23
N ARG A 28 -10.32 5.64 -12.46
CA ARG A 28 -11.21 6.16 -13.51
C ARG A 28 -11.81 7.54 -13.18
N SER A 29 -11.86 7.91 -11.90
CA SER A 29 -12.49 9.15 -11.43
C SER A 29 -11.51 10.28 -11.13
N ALA A 30 -10.24 9.97 -10.79
CA ALA A 30 -9.27 10.96 -10.29
C ALA A 30 -8.08 11.22 -11.22
N GLY A 31 -8.02 10.59 -12.41
CA GLY A 31 -6.89 10.79 -13.34
C GLY A 31 -5.54 10.38 -12.75
N GLY A 32 -5.50 9.25 -12.05
CA GLY A 32 -4.36 8.80 -11.26
C GLY A 32 -4.31 7.29 -11.07
N VAL A 33 -3.53 6.84 -10.09
CA VAL A 33 -3.40 5.41 -9.73
C VAL A 33 -4.06 5.17 -8.38
N MET A 34 -4.85 4.11 -8.30
CA MET A 34 -5.38 3.57 -7.05
C MET A 34 -4.41 2.51 -6.52
N VAL A 35 -3.97 2.68 -5.26
CA VAL A 35 -3.04 1.79 -4.58
C VAL A 35 -3.81 1.07 -3.46
N ASN A 36 -4.13 -0.21 -3.68
CA ASN A 36 -4.82 -1.03 -2.70
C ASN A 36 -3.79 -1.85 -1.92
N ILE A 37 -3.75 -1.68 -0.60
CA ILE A 37 -2.77 -2.32 0.28
C ILE A 37 -3.51 -3.19 1.29
N THR A 38 -3.14 -4.47 1.39
CA THR A 38 -3.67 -5.38 2.41
C THR A 38 -2.66 -5.60 3.52
N LEU A 39 -3.06 -5.36 4.76
CA LEU A 39 -2.25 -5.53 5.96
C LEU A 39 -2.67 -6.78 6.74
N ASN A 40 -1.69 -7.54 7.24
CA ASN A 40 -1.91 -8.69 8.12
C ASN A 40 -2.03 -8.30 9.60
N LYS A 41 -1.59 -7.09 9.95
CA LYS A 41 -1.67 -6.53 11.31
C LYS A 41 -2.34 -5.17 11.27
N ALA A 42 -3.07 -4.85 12.33
CA ALA A 42 -3.61 -3.50 12.50
C ALA A 42 -2.46 -2.49 12.58
N ALA A 43 -2.70 -1.33 12.00
CA ALA A 43 -1.80 -0.18 12.07
C ALA A 43 -2.59 1.03 12.53
N ASN A 44 -1.92 1.92 13.27
CA ASN A 44 -2.55 3.17 13.68
C ASN A 44 -2.63 4.15 12.50
N LEU A 45 -3.61 5.07 12.55
CA LEU A 45 -3.87 6.03 11.48
C LEU A 45 -2.67 6.96 11.20
N ASN A 46 -1.91 7.34 12.23
CA ASN A 46 -0.74 8.22 12.06
C ASN A 46 0.36 7.54 11.24
N ALA A 47 0.61 6.25 11.48
CA ALA A 47 1.57 5.46 10.71
C ALA A 47 1.11 5.34 9.25
N LEU A 48 -0.17 5.09 9.01
CA LEU A 48 -0.74 5.02 7.67
C LEU A 48 -0.59 6.36 6.95
N PHE A 49 -0.88 7.48 7.62
CA PHE A 49 -0.70 8.81 7.06
C PHE A 49 0.75 9.08 6.64
N ILE A 50 1.73 8.76 7.50
CA ILE A 50 3.16 8.91 7.16
C ILE A 50 3.54 8.05 5.96
N ALA A 51 3.04 6.81 5.90
CA ALA A 51 3.27 5.92 4.76
C ALA A 51 2.67 6.49 3.47
N GLU A 52 1.46 7.05 3.50
CA GLU A 52 0.84 7.68 2.33
C GLU A 52 1.65 8.87 1.81
N GLN A 53 2.17 9.73 2.71
CA GLN A 53 2.99 10.87 2.31
C GLN A 53 4.25 10.43 1.56
N TYR A 54 4.93 9.40 2.08
CA TYR A 54 6.11 8.83 1.44
C TYR A 54 5.77 8.14 0.11
N LEU A 55 4.76 7.28 0.10
CA LEU A 55 4.38 6.51 -1.08
C LEU A 55 3.82 7.39 -2.20
N SER A 56 3.15 8.50 -1.88
CA SER A 56 2.64 9.43 -2.89
C SER A 56 3.77 9.98 -3.77
N GLN A 57 4.90 10.33 -3.16
CA GLN A 57 6.09 10.81 -3.90
C GLN A 57 6.70 9.69 -4.76
N LEU A 58 6.76 8.48 -4.23
CA LEU A 58 7.27 7.30 -4.93
C LEU A 58 6.43 6.96 -6.17
N VAL A 59 5.10 6.94 -6.02
CA VAL A 59 4.16 6.61 -7.10
C VAL A 59 4.17 7.70 -8.16
N ALA A 60 4.19 8.97 -7.77
CA ALA A 60 4.30 10.09 -8.72
C ALA A 60 5.56 9.96 -9.60
N LYS A 61 6.71 9.66 -8.99
CA LYS A 61 7.98 9.46 -9.72
C LYS A 61 7.95 8.25 -10.65
N SER A 62 7.33 7.15 -10.22
CA SER A 62 7.40 5.87 -10.94
C SER A 62 6.33 5.72 -12.02
N ALA A 63 5.16 6.33 -11.83
CA ALA A 63 4.02 6.18 -12.74
C ALA A 63 3.84 7.38 -13.70
N GLY A 64 4.56 8.48 -13.50
CA GLY A 64 4.36 9.72 -14.27
C GLY A 64 2.96 10.31 -14.11
N GLN A 65 2.26 9.95 -13.02
CA GLN A 65 0.87 10.27 -12.75
C GLN A 65 0.78 11.37 -11.68
N LYS A 66 -0.23 12.24 -11.79
CA LYS A 66 -0.40 13.41 -10.91
C LYS A 66 -0.93 13.08 -9.52
N GLY A 67 -1.44 11.88 -9.27
CA GLY A 67 -2.02 11.52 -7.99
C GLY A 67 -2.12 10.02 -7.75
N ALA A 68 -2.01 9.65 -6.48
CA ALA A 68 -2.27 8.32 -5.98
C ALA A 68 -3.38 8.37 -4.92
N THR A 69 -4.32 7.43 -4.96
CA THR A 69 -5.34 7.25 -3.92
C THR A 69 -5.06 5.94 -3.20
N PHE A 70 -4.88 5.98 -1.89
CA PHE A 70 -4.53 4.82 -1.08
C PHE A 70 -5.78 4.21 -0.44
N TYR A 71 -5.88 2.88 -0.52
CA TYR A 71 -6.93 2.10 0.12
C TYR A 71 -6.29 1.04 1.00
N TRP A 72 -6.49 1.17 2.31
CA TRP A 72 -5.97 0.24 3.30
C TRP A 72 -7.03 -0.77 3.69
N ARG A 73 -6.71 -2.05 3.50
CA ARG A 73 -7.55 -3.16 3.95
C ARG A 73 -6.81 -3.93 5.04
N TYR A 74 -7.41 -4.04 6.21
CA TYR A 74 -6.93 -4.98 7.21
C TYR A 74 -7.54 -6.37 6.96
N ARG A 75 -6.69 -7.39 6.84
CA ARG A 75 -7.08 -8.79 6.76
C ARG A 75 -6.13 -9.60 7.65
N PRO A 76 -6.50 -9.90 8.90
CA PRO A 76 -5.65 -10.72 9.76
C PRO A 76 -5.40 -12.07 9.08
N GLN A 77 -4.16 -12.55 9.14
CA GLN A 77 -3.93 -13.97 8.90
C GLN A 77 -4.68 -14.74 9.99
N ALA A 78 -5.43 -15.77 9.60
CA ALA A 78 -6.02 -16.67 10.56
C ALA A 78 -4.89 -17.22 11.43
N THR A 79 -4.87 -16.85 12.71
CA THR A 79 -4.10 -17.61 13.69
C THR A 79 -4.70 -19.00 13.65
N GLY A 80 -3.96 -19.98 13.13
CA GLY A 80 -4.38 -21.37 13.12
C GLY A 80 -4.70 -21.79 14.55
N GLY A 81 -5.96 -21.70 14.93
CA GLY A 81 -6.49 -22.38 16.09
C GLY A 81 -6.48 -23.86 15.73
N ALA A 82 -5.41 -24.55 16.13
CA ALA A 82 -5.56 -25.95 16.48
C ALA A 82 -6.55 -25.98 17.65
N ALA A 83 -7.80 -26.26 17.34
CA ALA A 83 -8.81 -26.70 18.30
C ALA A 83 -8.84 -28.23 18.26
#